data_AF-A0A1H9JEJ7-F1
#
_entry.id   AF-A0A1H9JEJ7-F1
#
_cell.length_a   1.000
_cell.length_b   1.000
_cell.length_c   1.000
_cell.angle_alpha   90.00
_cell.angle_beta   90.00
_cell.angle_gamma   90.00
#
_symmetry.space_group_name_H-M   'P 1'
#
loop_
_entity.id
_entity.type
_entity.pdbx_description
1 polymer ?
#
loop_
_entity_poly.entity_id
_entity_poly.type
_entity_poly.pdbx_seq_one_letter_code
_entity_poly.pdbx_strand_id
1 'polypeptide(L)'
;MNRKLKNFLNDEQVLNNISLYEGTELENIFKVDIPEEYRPESQKWFRLPYFLVPFSSKDKLFRNNESDFIYENLVIDESDEKFYPFFIHPVTENAYRSWIGDKYKFVEQKDSSFSCTPTSSVRTLLVKNEKNEKLFFVKLTLLNNFGGAFRKTDWESACNQFQANEIVQNVLKDESEVEFFEDIAALGIRNDTGFRISNKYDTDFGNRAFYVFGNVIRKVPESLLCDDGKIVCSFSSFTSLLRENESYLSESLKNSKLNFDEYFCKYIFNPLKNYLLRQLLNHGVIFEPHCQNVLIELNENLIPTGKFLYRDFGSVSFDRLIFSIKHKNLMINYLQDALARTSLSANYGIRETLAISFFCHFMDDLINPCLISAVKSGIISSEDK
;
A
#
# COMPACT_ATOMS: atom_id res chain seq x y z
N MET A 1 -12.20 13.21 11.42
CA MET A 1 -10.95 13.21 10.61
C MET A 1 -10.36 14.61 10.62
N ASN A 2 -9.06 14.75 10.88
CA ASN A 2 -8.38 16.04 10.91
C ASN A 2 -8.14 16.60 9.48
N ARG A 3 -7.58 17.80 9.37
CA ARG A 3 -7.36 18.42 8.05
C ARG A 3 -6.28 17.70 7.25
N LYS A 4 -5.16 17.33 7.88
CA LYS A 4 -4.02 16.68 7.20
C LYS A 4 -4.39 15.33 6.57
N LEU A 5 -5.08 14.45 7.29
CA LEU A 5 -5.54 13.16 6.76
C LEU A 5 -6.59 13.34 5.67
N LYS A 6 -7.48 14.35 5.78
CA LYS A 6 -8.45 14.67 4.73
C LYS A 6 -7.75 15.09 3.43
N ASN A 7 -6.73 15.94 3.53
CA ASN A 7 -5.95 16.37 2.36
C ASN A 7 -5.16 15.21 1.75
N PHE A 8 -4.48 14.41 2.58
CA PHE A 8 -3.80 13.20 2.12
C PHE A 8 -4.75 12.27 1.35
N LEU A 9 -5.94 12.01 1.91
CA LEU A 9 -6.93 11.14 1.29
C LEU A 9 -7.45 11.73 -0.02
N ASN A 10 -7.75 13.03 -0.06
CA ASN A 10 -8.15 13.72 -1.28
C ASN A 10 -7.09 13.54 -2.38
N ASP A 11 -5.83 13.79 -2.04
CA ASP A 11 -4.71 13.70 -2.98
C ASP A 11 -4.52 12.27 -3.51
N GLU A 12 -4.69 11.27 -2.66
CA GLU A 12 -4.71 9.86 -3.06
C GLU A 12 -5.88 9.51 -3.98
N GLN A 13 -7.03 10.15 -3.78
CA GLN A 13 -8.27 9.84 -4.48
C GLN A 13 -8.37 10.51 -5.85
N VAL A 14 -7.87 11.73 -6.00
CA VAL A 14 -8.10 12.56 -7.21
C VAL A 14 -6.83 12.98 -7.91
N LEU A 15 -5.69 13.00 -7.22
CA LEU A 15 -4.42 13.42 -7.82
C LEU A 15 -3.54 12.22 -8.19
N ASN A 16 -4.03 10.98 -8.07
CA ASN A 16 -3.23 9.84 -8.48
C ASN A 16 -2.95 9.90 -10.00
N ASN A 17 -1.69 9.70 -10.36
CA ASN A 17 -1.14 10.23 -11.60
C ASN A 17 -1.31 9.28 -12.80
N ILE A 18 -2.57 8.89 -13.07
CA ILE A 18 -2.91 8.07 -14.24
C ILE A 18 -2.45 8.78 -15.54
N SER A 19 -2.40 10.12 -15.55
CA SER A 19 -1.96 10.96 -16.68
C SER A 19 -0.47 10.93 -17.02
N LEU A 20 0.40 10.35 -16.17
CA LEU A 20 1.82 10.17 -16.52
C LEU A 20 2.07 8.96 -17.39
N TYR A 21 1.12 8.03 -17.45
CA TYR A 21 1.20 6.83 -18.25
C TYR A 21 0.61 7.13 -19.63
N GLU A 22 1.47 7.37 -20.62
CA GLU A 22 1.04 7.75 -21.97
C GLU A 22 0.61 6.52 -22.79
N GLY A 23 -0.51 6.64 -23.51
CA GLY A 23 -1.00 5.64 -24.45
C GLY A 23 -2.42 5.17 -24.15
N THR A 24 -3.20 4.93 -25.20
CA THR A 24 -4.58 4.42 -25.10
C THR A 24 -4.66 3.04 -24.44
N GLU A 25 -3.58 2.25 -24.50
CA GLU A 25 -3.46 0.96 -23.81
C GLU A 25 -3.39 1.13 -22.29
N LEU A 26 -2.71 2.17 -21.80
CA LEU A 26 -2.58 2.46 -20.36
C LEU A 26 -3.87 3.06 -19.77
N GLU A 27 -4.58 3.92 -20.51
CA GLU A 27 -5.93 4.35 -20.13
C GLU A 27 -6.90 3.16 -20.00
N ASN A 28 -6.79 2.16 -20.88
CA ASN A 28 -7.63 0.96 -20.83
C ASN A 28 -7.21 -0.01 -19.70
N ILE A 29 -5.92 -0.05 -19.34
CA ILE A 29 -5.37 -0.82 -18.20
C ILE A 29 -5.96 -0.35 -16.85
N PHE A 30 -6.30 0.94 -16.73
CA PHE A 30 -6.90 1.52 -15.53
C PHE A 30 -8.42 1.75 -15.64
N LYS A 31 -9.04 1.54 -16.81
CA LYS A 31 -10.51 1.50 -16.94
C LYS A 31 -11.05 0.24 -16.29
N VAL A 32 -11.38 0.36 -15.00
CA VAL A 32 -11.91 -0.77 -14.25
C VAL A 32 -13.43 -0.66 -14.19
N ASP A 33 -14.08 -1.80 -14.41
CA ASP A 33 -15.52 -1.96 -14.25
C ASP A 33 -15.87 -1.99 -12.75
N ILE A 34 -15.69 -0.83 -12.11
CA ILE A 34 -16.03 -0.55 -10.72
C ILE A 34 -17.18 0.45 -10.74
N PRO A 35 -18.30 0.18 -10.05
CA PRO A 35 -19.36 1.16 -9.85
C PRO A 35 -18.83 2.47 -9.30
N GLU A 36 -19.40 3.60 -9.74
CA GLU A 36 -18.91 4.95 -9.43
C GLU A 36 -18.72 5.17 -7.93
N GLU A 37 -19.63 4.66 -7.10
CA GLU A 37 -19.61 4.83 -5.65
C GLU A 37 -18.44 4.16 -4.93
N TYR A 38 -17.74 3.23 -5.59
CA TYR A 38 -16.55 2.56 -5.06
C TYR A 38 -15.27 3.06 -5.74
N ARG A 39 -15.35 4.08 -6.60
CA ARG A 39 -14.17 4.69 -7.23
C ARG A 39 -13.54 5.74 -6.33
N PRO A 40 -12.19 5.83 -6.26
CA PRO A 40 -11.49 6.85 -5.48
C PRO A 40 -11.96 8.27 -5.81
N GLU A 41 -12.14 8.58 -7.09
CA GLU A 41 -12.49 9.91 -7.60
C GLU A 41 -13.89 10.36 -7.16
N SER A 42 -14.76 9.43 -6.78
CA SER A 42 -16.07 9.77 -6.23
C SER A 42 -15.99 10.35 -4.83
N GLN A 43 -14.91 10.06 -4.11
CA GLN A 43 -14.67 10.43 -2.70
C GLN A 43 -15.83 10.03 -1.76
N LYS A 44 -16.66 9.08 -2.18
CA LYS A 44 -17.81 8.62 -1.40
C LYS A 44 -17.34 7.70 -0.29
N TRP A 45 -18.05 7.79 0.84
CA TRP A 45 -17.98 6.80 1.91
C TRP A 45 -19.10 5.80 1.70
N PHE A 46 -18.80 4.52 1.90
CA PHE A 46 -19.76 3.44 1.83
C PHE A 46 -19.56 2.48 3.01
N ARG A 47 -20.54 1.62 3.26
CA ARG A 47 -20.46 0.61 4.33
C ARG A 47 -19.70 -0.61 3.84
N LEU A 48 -18.75 -1.10 4.64
CA LEU A 48 -17.87 -2.21 4.23
C LEU A 48 -18.45 -3.54 4.72
N PRO A 49 -18.90 -4.45 3.84
CA PRO A 49 -19.41 -5.74 4.27
C PRO A 49 -18.26 -6.66 4.71
N TYR A 50 -18.57 -7.65 5.54
CA TYR A 50 -17.57 -8.58 6.06
C TYR A 50 -18.18 -9.94 6.46
N PHE A 51 -17.33 -10.95 6.55
CA PHE A 51 -17.67 -12.21 7.23
C PHE A 51 -17.17 -12.17 8.67
N LEU A 52 -17.97 -12.71 9.59
CA LEU A 52 -17.56 -12.97 10.97
C LEU A 52 -16.78 -14.28 11.01
N VAL A 53 -15.47 -14.19 11.19
CA VAL A 53 -14.59 -15.35 11.29
C VAL A 53 -14.21 -15.57 12.75
N PRO A 54 -14.38 -16.79 13.30
CA PRO A 54 -14.02 -17.08 14.68
C PRO A 54 -12.59 -16.68 15.01
N PHE A 55 -12.39 -16.01 16.13
CA PHE A 55 -11.05 -15.69 16.64
C PHE A 55 -10.28 -16.96 17.03
N SER A 56 -10.94 -18.12 17.15
CA SER A 56 -10.31 -19.44 17.29
C SER A 56 -9.63 -19.96 16.01
N SER A 57 -9.88 -19.32 14.85
CA SER A 57 -9.26 -19.65 13.56
C SER A 57 -7.72 -19.56 13.61
N LYS A 58 -7.06 -20.43 12.84
CA LYS A 58 -5.59 -20.45 12.68
C LYS A 58 -5.09 -19.42 11.66
N ASP A 59 -5.97 -18.92 10.79
CA ASP A 59 -5.60 -18.00 9.71
C ASP A 59 -5.68 -16.54 10.21
N LYS A 60 -4.95 -16.23 11.29
CA LYS A 60 -4.82 -14.86 11.81
C LYS A 60 -3.42 -14.63 12.38
N LEU A 61 -2.88 -13.44 12.14
CA LEU A 61 -1.62 -12.95 12.70
C LEU A 61 -1.82 -11.49 13.10
N PHE A 62 -1.36 -11.10 14.28
CA PHE A 62 -1.36 -9.71 14.72
C PHE A 62 -0.26 -9.50 15.74
N ARG A 63 0.21 -8.25 15.88
CA ARG A 63 1.25 -7.93 16.84
C ARG A 63 0.69 -7.91 18.25
N ASN A 64 1.37 -8.57 19.19
CA ASN A 64 0.92 -8.63 20.58
C ASN A 64 0.88 -7.26 21.26
N ASN A 65 1.78 -6.33 20.89
CA ASN A 65 1.79 -4.96 21.42
C ASN A 65 0.68 -4.07 20.82
N GLU A 66 -0.01 -4.52 19.77
CA GLU A 66 -1.17 -3.84 19.18
C GLU A 66 -2.48 -4.56 19.57
N SER A 67 -2.43 -5.47 20.54
CA SER A 67 -3.58 -6.28 20.95
C SER A 67 -4.76 -5.42 21.39
N ASP A 68 -4.54 -4.37 22.17
CA ASP A 68 -5.61 -3.44 22.59
C ASP A 68 -6.31 -2.81 21.39
N PHE A 69 -5.54 -2.34 20.40
CA PHE A 69 -6.13 -1.84 19.15
C PHE A 69 -6.98 -2.91 18.47
N ILE A 70 -6.48 -4.13 18.32
CA ILE A 70 -7.22 -5.22 17.66
C ILE A 70 -8.50 -5.57 18.44
N TYR A 71 -8.41 -5.73 19.76
CA TYR A 71 -9.56 -6.08 20.61
C TYR A 71 -10.63 -4.98 20.64
N GLU A 72 -10.22 -3.71 20.67
CA GLU A 72 -11.18 -2.59 20.71
C GLU A 72 -11.84 -2.31 19.35
N ASN A 73 -11.14 -2.58 18.25
CA ASN A 73 -11.55 -2.10 16.92
C ASN A 73 -11.98 -3.21 15.96
N LEU A 74 -11.51 -4.44 16.15
CA LEU A 74 -11.66 -5.55 15.22
C LEU A 74 -12.19 -6.83 15.88
N VAL A 75 -12.48 -6.81 17.19
CA VAL A 75 -13.15 -7.94 17.84
C VAL A 75 -14.64 -7.63 18.01
N ILE A 76 -15.44 -8.61 17.60
CA ILE A 76 -16.90 -8.60 17.70
C ILE A 76 -17.29 -9.78 18.59
N ASP A 77 -17.96 -9.51 19.70
CA ASP A 77 -18.49 -10.55 20.59
C ASP A 77 -19.91 -10.95 20.13
N GLU A 78 -20.13 -12.23 19.81
CA GLU A 78 -21.45 -12.80 19.52
C GLU A 78 -21.60 -14.17 20.19
N SER A 79 -22.68 -14.37 20.95
CA SER A 79 -23.04 -15.69 21.55
C SER A 79 -21.87 -16.36 22.31
N ASP A 80 -21.19 -15.60 23.18
CA ASP A 80 -20.02 -16.03 23.97
C ASP A 80 -18.76 -16.40 23.17
N GLU A 81 -18.76 -16.19 21.84
CA GLU A 81 -17.59 -16.36 20.99
C GLU A 81 -17.10 -15.00 20.44
N LYS A 82 -15.78 -14.91 20.26
CA LYS A 82 -15.12 -13.75 19.66
C LYS A 82 -14.92 -13.99 18.17
N PHE A 83 -15.18 -12.97 17.38
CA PHE A 83 -15.00 -12.96 15.94
C PHE A 83 -14.13 -11.78 15.51
N TYR A 84 -13.48 -11.90 14.36
CA TYR A 84 -12.95 -10.75 13.62
C TYR A 84 -13.70 -10.57 12.29
N PRO A 85 -13.84 -9.32 11.82
CA PRO A 85 -14.37 -9.06 10.49
C PRO A 85 -13.30 -9.37 9.45
N PHE A 86 -13.59 -10.34 8.57
CA PHE A 86 -12.87 -10.45 7.30
C PHE A 86 -13.60 -9.61 6.26
N PHE A 87 -13.05 -8.44 5.96
CA PHE A 87 -13.67 -7.45 5.09
C PHE A 87 -13.63 -7.87 3.62
N ILE A 88 -14.70 -7.54 2.90
CA ILE A 88 -14.89 -7.86 1.50
C ILE A 88 -15.18 -6.57 0.72
N HIS A 89 -14.50 -6.38 -0.41
CA HIS A 89 -14.84 -5.27 -1.29
C HIS A 89 -16.22 -5.55 -1.93
N PRO A 90 -17.18 -4.60 -1.92
CA PRO A 90 -18.55 -4.83 -2.43
C PRO A 90 -18.61 -5.43 -3.84
N VAL A 91 -17.74 -4.98 -4.75
CA VAL A 91 -17.60 -5.52 -6.12
C VAL A 91 -17.33 -7.04 -6.17
N THR A 92 -16.75 -7.60 -5.11
CA THR A 92 -16.39 -9.03 -5.01
C THR A 92 -17.34 -9.84 -4.13
N GLU A 93 -18.36 -9.20 -3.56
CA GLU A 93 -19.26 -9.80 -2.57
C GLU A 93 -19.86 -11.12 -3.07
N ASN A 94 -20.51 -11.10 -4.23
CA ASN A 94 -21.20 -12.27 -4.78
C ASN A 94 -20.27 -13.48 -4.98
N ALA A 95 -19.01 -13.22 -5.36
CA ALA A 95 -18.02 -14.27 -5.56
C ALA A 95 -17.61 -14.90 -4.22
N TYR A 96 -17.37 -14.08 -3.19
CA TYR A 96 -17.06 -14.59 -1.86
C TYR A 96 -18.26 -15.29 -1.21
N ARG A 97 -19.48 -14.76 -1.34
CA ARG A 97 -20.69 -15.41 -0.81
C ARG A 97 -20.94 -16.77 -1.47
N SER A 98 -20.82 -16.86 -2.79
CA SER A 98 -20.90 -18.15 -3.50
C SER A 98 -19.80 -19.12 -3.06
N TRP A 99 -18.59 -18.61 -2.84
CA TRP A 99 -17.47 -19.44 -2.43
C TRP A 99 -17.65 -19.96 -1.00
N ILE A 100 -17.79 -19.06 -0.02
CA ILE A 100 -17.90 -19.38 1.41
C ILE A 100 -19.18 -20.16 1.75
N GLY A 101 -20.29 -19.88 1.06
CA GLY A 101 -21.61 -20.42 1.42
C GLY A 101 -22.01 -19.99 2.83
N ASP A 102 -22.53 -20.93 3.62
CA ASP A 102 -23.01 -20.68 4.98
C ASP A 102 -21.95 -20.93 6.07
N LYS A 103 -20.68 -21.13 5.68
CA LYS A 103 -19.59 -21.46 6.62
C LYS A 103 -19.34 -20.35 7.66
N TYR A 104 -19.51 -19.09 7.26
CA TYR A 104 -19.36 -17.94 8.14
C TYR A 104 -20.56 -17.01 7.99
N LYS A 105 -20.98 -16.35 9.08
CA LYS A 105 -22.04 -15.35 9.04
C LYS A 105 -21.56 -14.13 8.24
N PHE A 106 -22.32 -13.74 7.24
CA PHE A 106 -22.07 -12.55 6.43
C PHE A 106 -22.85 -11.35 6.98
N VAL A 107 -22.17 -10.21 7.13
CA VAL A 107 -22.78 -8.92 7.51
C VAL A 107 -22.84 -8.03 6.27
N GLU A 108 -24.06 -7.72 5.85
CA GLU A 108 -24.32 -6.90 4.68
C GLU A 108 -23.93 -5.43 4.91
N GLN A 109 -23.79 -4.65 3.83
CA GLN A 109 -23.46 -3.23 3.89
C GLN A 109 -24.37 -2.44 4.83
N LYS A 110 -25.68 -2.63 4.75
CA LYS A 110 -26.66 -1.88 5.56
C LYS A 110 -26.52 -2.11 7.07
N ASP A 111 -25.96 -3.26 7.46
CA ASP A 111 -25.82 -3.70 8.86
C ASP A 111 -24.37 -3.54 9.38
N SER A 112 -23.44 -3.10 8.52
CA SER A 112 -22.02 -2.99 8.89
C SER A 112 -21.75 -1.80 9.80
N SER A 113 -21.03 -2.06 10.90
CA SER A 113 -20.46 -1.06 11.81
C SER A 113 -19.19 -0.38 11.26
N PHE A 114 -18.80 -0.69 10.02
CA PHE A 114 -17.62 -0.14 9.38
C PHE A 114 -18.04 0.62 8.14
N SER A 115 -17.59 1.88 8.04
CA SER A 115 -17.62 2.63 6.80
C SER A 115 -16.21 2.80 6.26
N CYS A 116 -16.09 3.04 4.98
CA CYS A 116 -14.81 3.21 4.35
C CYS A 116 -14.89 4.05 3.09
N THR A 117 -13.72 4.47 2.63
CA THR A 117 -13.55 5.15 1.35
C THR A 117 -12.25 4.66 0.70
N PRO A 118 -12.21 4.51 -0.64
CA PRO A 118 -11.07 3.89 -1.30
C PRO A 118 -9.90 4.85 -1.43
N THR A 119 -8.68 4.31 -1.37
CA THR A 119 -7.46 5.02 -1.77
C THR A 119 -7.21 4.86 -3.26
N SER A 120 -6.12 5.45 -3.73
CA SER A 120 -5.60 5.37 -5.09
C SER A 120 -5.47 3.95 -5.68
N SER A 121 -5.31 2.93 -4.84
CA SER A 121 -5.23 1.50 -5.23
C SER A 121 -6.58 0.81 -5.41
N VAL A 122 -7.68 1.51 -5.11
CA VAL A 122 -9.08 1.06 -5.01
C VAL A 122 -9.35 0.00 -3.93
N ARG A 123 -8.51 -1.03 -3.84
CA ARG A 123 -8.67 -2.15 -2.89
C ARG A 123 -8.09 -1.88 -1.50
N THR A 124 -7.26 -0.85 -1.35
CA THR A 124 -6.86 -0.37 -0.02
C THR A 124 -7.84 0.71 0.39
N LEU A 125 -8.57 0.48 1.47
CA LEU A 125 -9.62 1.36 1.95
C LEU A 125 -9.17 2.02 3.25
N LEU A 126 -9.44 3.31 3.43
CA LEU A 126 -9.46 3.92 4.75
C LEU A 126 -10.79 3.54 5.41
N VAL A 127 -10.72 2.73 6.45
CA VAL A 127 -11.85 2.20 7.20
C VAL A 127 -12.01 3.00 8.49
N LYS A 128 -13.26 3.26 8.85
CA LYS A 128 -13.70 3.86 10.09
C LYS A 128 -14.58 2.86 10.83
N ASN A 129 -14.19 2.52 12.07
CA ASN A 129 -15.07 1.83 12.99
C ASN A 129 -16.04 2.87 13.59
N GLU A 130 -17.34 2.68 13.37
CA GLU A 130 -18.36 3.70 13.68
C GLU A 130 -18.81 3.67 15.14
N LYS A 131 -18.40 2.63 15.89
CA LYS A 131 -18.63 2.54 17.33
C LYS A 131 -17.72 3.47 18.11
N ASN A 132 -16.47 3.64 17.66
CA ASN A 132 -15.42 4.35 18.40
C ASN A 132 -14.64 5.37 17.56
N GLU A 133 -15.06 5.61 16.32
CA GLU A 133 -14.50 6.57 15.38
C GLU A 133 -13.03 6.31 14.98
N LYS A 134 -12.49 5.12 15.28
CA LYS A 134 -11.09 4.79 14.98
C LYS A 134 -10.91 4.54 13.48
N LEU A 135 -9.81 5.08 12.95
CA LEU A 135 -9.41 4.95 11.55
C LEU A 135 -8.24 3.99 11.39
N PHE A 136 -8.28 3.18 10.33
CA PHE A 136 -7.22 2.28 9.90
C PHE A 136 -7.34 1.98 8.41
N PHE A 137 -6.27 1.54 7.77
CA PHE A 137 -6.32 1.06 6.40
C PHE A 137 -6.55 -0.44 6.36
N VAL A 138 -7.29 -0.91 5.37
CA VAL A 138 -7.41 -2.34 5.05
C VAL A 138 -7.11 -2.57 3.58
N LYS A 139 -6.17 -3.47 3.29
CA LYS A 139 -5.87 -3.93 1.92
C LYS A 139 -6.67 -5.20 1.63
N LEU A 140 -7.60 -5.10 0.69
CA LEU A 140 -8.52 -6.17 0.31
C LEU A 140 -8.11 -6.88 -0.98
N THR A 141 -8.76 -8.01 -1.22
CA THR A 141 -8.82 -8.65 -2.53
C THR A 141 -9.90 -7.99 -3.38
N LEU A 142 -9.53 -7.59 -4.59
CA LEU A 142 -10.44 -7.15 -5.64
C LEU A 142 -10.32 -8.13 -6.82
N LEU A 143 -11.35 -8.96 -7.04
CA LEU A 143 -11.41 -9.97 -8.10
C LEU A 143 -11.74 -9.33 -9.46
N ASN A 144 -11.02 -8.26 -9.79
CA ASN A 144 -11.13 -7.52 -11.03
C ASN A 144 -9.71 -7.19 -11.54
N ASN A 145 -9.57 -6.90 -12.84
CA ASN A 145 -8.31 -6.44 -13.39
C ASN A 145 -8.17 -4.94 -13.14
N PHE A 146 -7.13 -4.52 -12.42
CA PHE A 146 -6.84 -3.11 -12.18
C PHE A 146 -5.35 -2.87 -12.37
N GLY A 147 -4.97 -1.97 -13.29
CA GLY A 147 -3.55 -1.73 -13.57
C GLY A 147 -2.84 -2.96 -14.12
N GLY A 148 -3.53 -3.74 -14.96
CA GLY A 148 -2.94 -4.85 -15.74
C GLY A 148 -2.69 -6.13 -14.94
N ALA A 149 -3.15 -6.19 -13.69
CA ALA A 149 -2.97 -7.35 -12.82
C ALA A 149 -4.24 -7.68 -12.04
N PHE A 150 -4.41 -8.98 -11.77
CA PHE A 150 -5.44 -9.47 -10.87
C PHE A 150 -5.11 -9.06 -9.42
N ARG A 151 -5.87 -8.13 -8.86
CA ARG A 151 -5.56 -7.51 -7.57
C ARG A 151 -6.03 -8.34 -6.37
N LYS A 152 -5.44 -9.52 -6.20
CA LYS A 152 -5.67 -10.40 -5.04
C LYS A 152 -4.71 -10.14 -3.88
N THR A 153 -5.14 -10.58 -2.71
CA THR A 153 -4.30 -10.82 -1.52
C THR A 153 -4.65 -12.21 -1.01
N ASP A 154 -3.84 -13.21 -1.37
CA ASP A 154 -3.95 -14.52 -0.74
C ASP A 154 -3.31 -14.52 0.67
N TRP A 155 -3.53 -15.59 1.42
CA TRP A 155 -3.03 -15.70 2.79
C TRP A 155 -1.50 -15.62 2.89
N GLU A 156 -0.78 -16.27 1.97
CA GLU A 156 0.69 -16.20 1.93
C GLU A 156 1.16 -14.77 1.71
N SER A 157 0.57 -14.06 0.75
CA SER A 157 0.90 -12.67 0.47
C SER A 157 0.63 -11.76 1.67
N ALA A 158 -0.50 -11.95 2.36
CA ALA A 158 -0.82 -11.17 3.57
C ALA A 158 0.17 -11.45 4.71
N CYS A 159 0.52 -12.72 4.94
CA CYS A 159 1.50 -13.12 5.95
C CYS A 159 2.89 -12.55 5.64
N ASN A 160 3.36 -12.72 4.40
CA ASN A 160 4.67 -12.23 3.97
C ASN A 160 4.76 -10.71 4.10
N GLN A 161 3.71 -9.98 3.70
CA GLN A 161 3.64 -8.53 3.85
C GLN A 161 3.72 -8.12 5.33
N PHE A 162 2.94 -8.77 6.20
CA PHE A 162 2.95 -8.53 7.65
C PHE A 162 4.34 -8.79 8.26
N GLN A 163 4.94 -9.95 7.97
CA GLN A 163 6.26 -10.34 8.47
C GLN A 163 7.37 -9.42 7.95
N ALA A 164 7.33 -9.06 6.66
CA ALA A 164 8.27 -8.11 6.09
C ALA A 164 8.17 -6.74 6.77
N ASN A 165 6.94 -6.29 7.07
CA ASN A 165 6.74 -5.06 7.84
C ASN A 165 7.34 -5.15 9.25
N GLU A 166 7.12 -6.24 9.99
CA GLU A 166 7.71 -6.44 11.32
C GLU A 166 9.24 -6.42 11.29
N ILE A 167 9.84 -7.09 10.30
CA ILE A 167 11.29 -7.11 10.12
C ILE A 167 11.81 -5.70 9.84
N VAL A 168 11.19 -4.97 8.91
CA VAL A 168 11.61 -3.61 8.56
C VAL A 168 11.48 -2.68 9.76
N GLN A 169 10.39 -2.73 10.52
CA GLN A 169 10.23 -1.93 11.74
C GLN A 169 11.36 -2.23 12.74
N ASN A 170 11.68 -3.50 12.96
CA ASN A 170 12.74 -3.88 13.90
C ASN A 170 14.13 -3.41 13.46
N VAL A 171 14.40 -3.48 12.15
CA VAL A 171 15.71 -3.15 11.57
C VAL A 171 15.91 -1.64 11.47
N LEU A 172 14.85 -0.86 11.22
CA LEU A 172 14.90 0.57 10.92
C LEU A 172 14.24 1.46 11.99
N LYS A 173 13.94 0.92 13.17
CA LYS A 173 13.29 1.65 14.28
C LYS A 173 13.98 2.97 14.69
N ASP A 174 15.29 3.07 14.47
CA ASP A 174 16.10 4.22 14.88
C ASP A 174 16.28 5.25 13.73
N GLU A 175 15.73 4.98 12.54
CA GLU A 175 15.84 5.84 11.37
C GLU A 175 14.74 6.91 11.37
N SER A 176 15.08 8.16 11.70
CA SER A 176 14.10 9.26 11.81
C SER A 176 13.69 9.90 10.47
N GLU A 177 14.36 9.55 9.37
CA GLU A 177 14.12 10.11 8.04
C GLU A 177 12.92 9.46 7.33
N VAL A 178 12.44 8.34 7.84
CA VAL A 178 11.31 7.58 7.29
C VAL A 178 10.30 7.26 8.39
N GLU A 179 9.02 7.34 8.06
CA GLU A 179 7.94 6.77 8.85
C GLU A 179 7.22 5.71 8.01
N PHE A 180 6.70 4.67 8.65
CA PHE A 180 6.10 3.55 7.95
C PHE A 180 4.60 3.48 8.21
N PHE A 181 3.85 3.10 7.19
CA PHE A 181 2.48 2.64 7.38
C PHE A 181 2.52 1.21 7.92
N GLU A 182 2.51 1.09 9.25
CA GLU A 182 2.66 -0.19 9.93
C GLU A 182 1.49 -1.14 9.67
N ASP A 183 1.80 -2.36 9.20
CA ASP A 183 0.86 -3.45 9.05
C ASP A 183 0.79 -4.20 10.39
N ILE A 184 -0.35 -4.05 11.08
CA ILE A 184 -0.52 -4.49 12.48
C ILE A 184 -1.23 -5.84 12.60
N ALA A 185 -1.90 -6.28 11.52
CA ALA A 185 -2.48 -7.62 11.45
C ALA A 185 -2.63 -8.13 10.01
N ALA A 186 -2.59 -9.45 9.86
CA ALA A 186 -3.07 -10.18 8.70
C ALA A 186 -4.23 -11.09 9.14
N LEU A 187 -5.41 -10.89 8.55
CA LEU A 187 -6.61 -11.65 8.88
C LEU A 187 -6.99 -12.52 7.69
N GLY A 188 -7.21 -13.81 7.91
CA GLY A 188 -7.48 -14.79 6.87
C GLY A 188 -8.93 -15.27 6.89
N ILE A 189 -9.42 -15.71 5.73
CA ILE A 189 -10.68 -16.46 5.61
C ILE A 189 -10.43 -17.71 4.80
N ARG A 190 -10.88 -18.85 5.32
CA ARG A 190 -10.64 -20.17 4.72
C ARG A 190 -11.91 -20.87 4.30
N ASN A 191 -11.85 -21.50 3.14
CA ASN A 191 -12.79 -22.53 2.75
C ASN A 191 -12.12 -23.86 2.39
N ASP A 192 -12.91 -24.92 2.42
CA ASP A 192 -12.45 -26.28 2.15
C ASP A 192 -12.43 -26.55 0.64
N THR A 193 -13.28 -25.83 -0.11
CA THR A 193 -13.24 -25.78 -1.57
C THR A 193 -12.36 -24.62 -2.02
N GLY A 194 -11.49 -24.87 -3.01
CA GLY A 194 -10.63 -23.82 -3.55
C GLY A 194 -11.41 -22.85 -4.43
N PHE A 195 -11.24 -21.55 -4.22
CA PHE A 195 -11.70 -20.50 -5.12
C PHE A 195 -10.90 -20.58 -6.42
N ARG A 196 -11.54 -21.01 -7.51
CA ARG A 196 -10.85 -21.16 -8.79
C ARG A 196 -10.97 -19.90 -9.63
N ILE A 197 -9.83 -19.29 -9.94
CA ILE A 197 -9.77 -18.23 -10.94
C ILE A 197 -9.91 -18.91 -12.31
N SER A 198 -11.00 -18.62 -13.02
CA SER A 198 -11.24 -19.17 -14.36
C SER A 198 -10.41 -18.44 -15.42
N ASN A 199 -10.37 -18.98 -16.65
CA ASN A 199 -9.74 -18.36 -17.82
C ASN A 199 -10.26 -16.93 -18.12
N LYS A 200 -11.35 -16.48 -17.48
CA LYS A 200 -11.88 -15.12 -17.60
C LYS A 200 -10.91 -14.04 -17.11
N TYR A 201 -9.94 -14.39 -16.25
CA TYR A 201 -9.03 -13.42 -15.61
C TYR A 201 -7.59 -13.49 -16.09
N ASP A 202 -7.33 -14.24 -17.17
CA ASP A 202 -6.04 -14.30 -17.88
C ASP A 202 -4.81 -14.43 -16.95
N THR A 203 -4.88 -15.35 -15.99
CA THR A 203 -3.77 -15.59 -15.06
C THR A 203 -2.79 -16.59 -15.66
N ASP A 204 -1.72 -16.09 -16.28
CA ASP A 204 -0.64 -16.92 -16.84
C ASP A 204 0.25 -17.57 -15.77
N PHE A 205 0.33 -16.97 -14.58
CA PHE A 205 1.23 -17.39 -13.50
C PHE A 205 0.54 -17.43 -12.12
N GLY A 206 0.88 -18.42 -11.29
CA GLY A 206 0.43 -18.55 -9.89
C GLY A 206 -0.63 -19.65 -9.65
N ASN A 207 -1.03 -19.80 -8.38
CA ASN A 207 -2.05 -20.77 -7.98
C ASN A 207 -3.39 -20.42 -8.64
N ARG A 208 -4.03 -21.40 -9.30
CA ARG A 208 -5.36 -21.22 -9.90
C ARG A 208 -6.49 -21.47 -8.90
N ALA A 209 -6.18 -22.02 -7.73
CA ALA A 209 -7.12 -22.33 -6.67
C ALA A 209 -6.63 -21.75 -5.33
N PHE A 210 -7.47 -20.94 -4.69
CA PHE A 210 -7.16 -20.32 -3.40
C PHE A 210 -8.07 -20.88 -2.32
N TYR A 211 -7.49 -21.44 -1.28
CA TYR A 211 -8.25 -21.95 -0.13
C TYR A 211 -8.36 -20.92 0.99
N VAL A 212 -7.45 -19.94 1.01
CA VAL A 212 -7.40 -18.89 2.02
C VAL A 212 -7.07 -17.56 1.37
N PHE A 213 -7.90 -16.55 1.61
CA PHE A 213 -7.60 -15.16 1.27
C PHE A 213 -7.18 -14.39 2.52
N GLY A 214 -6.46 -13.29 2.32
CA GLY A 214 -5.97 -12.42 3.37
C GLY A 214 -6.50 -10.99 3.26
N ASN A 215 -6.68 -10.35 4.40
CA ASN A 215 -6.73 -8.90 4.56
C ASN A 215 -5.46 -8.48 5.30
N VAL A 216 -4.93 -7.29 4.96
CA VAL A 216 -3.87 -6.65 5.76
C VAL A 216 -4.45 -5.41 6.42
N ILE A 217 -4.36 -5.35 7.75
CA ILE A 217 -4.77 -4.22 8.57
C ILE A 217 -3.54 -3.35 8.81
N ARG A 218 -3.70 -2.05 8.60
CA ARG A 218 -2.61 -1.07 8.65
C ARG A 218 -3.01 0.14 9.47
N LYS A 219 -2.12 0.58 10.36
CA LYS A 219 -2.33 1.77 11.19
C LYS A 219 -2.26 3.04 10.33
N VAL A 220 -3.04 4.05 10.69
CA VAL A 220 -2.83 5.41 10.16
C VAL A 220 -1.60 6.00 10.86
N PRO A 221 -0.55 6.42 10.13
CA PRO A 221 0.62 7.08 10.70
C PRO A 221 0.25 8.25 11.60
N GLU A 222 0.96 8.43 12.71
CA GLU A 222 0.66 9.49 13.68
C GLU A 222 0.89 10.87 13.08
N SER A 223 1.87 11.00 12.18
CA SER A 223 2.11 12.22 11.44
C SER A 223 0.92 12.67 10.60
N LEU A 224 0.05 11.76 10.14
CA LEU A 224 -1.19 12.10 9.44
C LEU A 224 -2.32 12.48 10.39
N LEU A 225 -2.25 12.07 11.66
CA LEU A 225 -3.23 12.37 12.70
C LEU A 225 -2.93 13.70 13.44
N CYS A 226 -1.75 14.28 13.25
CA CYS A 226 -1.37 15.58 13.78
C CYS A 226 -1.61 16.71 12.75
N ASP A 227 -2.35 17.76 13.14
CA ASP A 227 -2.49 18.98 12.33
C ASP A 227 -1.33 19.95 12.65
N ASP A 228 -0.15 19.67 12.10
CA ASP A 228 1.09 20.44 12.28
C ASP A 228 1.38 21.43 11.13
N GLY A 229 0.41 21.65 10.25
CA GLY A 229 0.54 22.52 9.08
C GLY A 229 1.32 21.91 7.91
N LYS A 230 1.88 20.70 8.08
CA LYS A 230 2.57 19.99 7.00
C LYS A 230 1.61 19.21 6.13
N ILE A 231 2.06 18.88 4.93
CA ILE A 231 1.34 18.05 3.97
C ILE A 231 2.12 16.76 3.76
N VAL A 232 1.39 15.66 3.62
CA VAL A 232 1.96 14.38 3.19
C VAL A 232 1.19 13.93 1.96
N CYS A 233 1.91 13.63 0.89
CA CYS A 233 1.32 13.13 -0.35
C CYS A 233 2.24 12.06 -0.97
N SER A 234 1.68 11.14 -1.75
CA SER A 234 2.48 10.22 -2.54
C SER A 234 3.22 10.97 -3.66
N PHE A 235 4.30 10.39 -4.16
CA PHE A 235 5.01 10.96 -5.30
C PHE A 235 4.12 11.06 -6.55
N SER A 236 3.12 10.19 -6.69
CA SER A 236 2.14 10.30 -7.77
C SER A 236 1.32 11.58 -7.63
N SER A 237 0.75 11.85 -6.45
CA SER A 237 0.03 13.11 -6.19
C SER A 237 0.95 14.34 -6.26
N PHE A 238 2.20 14.23 -5.80
CA PHE A 238 3.19 15.30 -5.84
C PHE A 238 3.48 15.80 -7.27
N THR A 239 3.49 14.88 -8.23
CA THR A 239 3.76 15.13 -9.66
C THR A 239 2.50 15.30 -10.50
N SER A 240 1.32 15.35 -9.86
CA SER A 240 0.04 15.33 -10.57
C SER A 240 -0.29 16.64 -11.24
N LEU A 241 -0.70 16.57 -12.50
CA LEU A 241 -1.18 17.72 -13.29
C LEU A 241 -2.69 17.97 -13.13
N LEU A 242 -3.40 17.09 -12.41
CA LEU A 242 -4.85 17.19 -12.21
C LEU A 242 -5.24 18.24 -11.15
N ARG A 243 -4.25 18.82 -10.46
CA ARG A 243 -4.48 19.87 -9.46
C ARG A 243 -4.75 21.19 -10.18
N GLU A 244 -5.91 21.81 -9.89
CA GLU A 244 -6.47 22.95 -10.63
C GLU A 244 -5.52 24.14 -10.86
N ASN A 245 -4.61 24.40 -9.92
CA ASN A 245 -3.77 25.61 -9.94
C ASN A 245 -2.34 25.36 -10.42
N GLU A 246 -1.74 24.22 -10.08
CA GLU A 246 -0.40 23.75 -10.46
C GLU A 246 -0.06 22.46 -9.67
N SER A 247 0.89 21.64 -10.17
CA SER A 247 1.37 20.47 -9.41
C SER A 247 2.16 20.89 -8.16
N TYR A 248 2.20 20.03 -7.14
CA TYR A 248 3.01 20.31 -5.95
C TYR A 248 4.50 20.45 -6.28
N LEU A 249 5.00 19.67 -7.24
CA LEU A 249 6.38 19.78 -7.73
C LEU A 249 6.68 21.21 -8.23
N SER A 250 5.79 21.75 -9.07
CA SER A 250 6.00 23.04 -9.70
C SER A 250 5.87 24.21 -8.71
N GLU A 251 4.89 24.16 -7.79
CA GLU A 251 4.79 25.15 -6.70
C GLU A 251 5.99 25.09 -5.76
N SER A 252 6.41 23.88 -5.37
CA SER A 252 7.58 23.68 -4.51
C SER A 252 8.86 24.23 -5.14
N LEU A 253 9.07 23.98 -6.44
CA LEU A 253 10.21 24.53 -7.17
C LEU A 253 10.22 26.07 -7.12
N LYS A 254 9.08 26.71 -7.43
CA LYS A 254 8.94 28.19 -7.36
C LYS A 254 9.25 28.72 -5.96
N ASN A 255 8.72 28.06 -4.93
CA ASN A 255 8.92 28.46 -3.54
C ASN A 255 10.37 28.26 -3.07
N SER A 256 11.09 27.29 -3.65
CA SER A 256 12.49 27.02 -3.32
C SER A 256 13.47 28.09 -3.84
N LYS A 257 13.09 28.82 -4.90
CA LYS A 257 13.93 29.78 -5.64
C LYS A 257 15.22 29.19 -6.22
N LEU A 258 15.27 27.87 -6.40
CA LEU A 258 16.36 27.17 -7.08
C LEU A 258 15.99 26.93 -8.55
N ASN A 259 16.98 26.66 -9.39
CA ASN A 259 16.71 26.06 -10.69
C ASN A 259 16.28 24.59 -10.53
N PHE A 260 15.75 23.99 -11.60
CA PHE A 260 15.21 22.64 -11.55
C PHE A 260 16.24 21.60 -11.10
N ASP A 261 17.45 21.62 -11.66
CA ASP A 261 18.51 20.64 -11.34
C ASP A 261 18.93 20.71 -9.88
N GLU A 262 19.17 21.92 -9.37
CA GLU A 262 19.52 22.16 -7.97
C GLU A 262 18.40 21.70 -7.04
N TYR A 263 17.17 22.08 -7.34
CA TYR A 263 15.99 21.69 -6.57
C TYR A 263 15.82 20.16 -6.55
N PHE A 264 15.82 19.55 -7.73
CA PHE A 264 15.57 18.13 -7.92
C PHE A 264 16.64 17.29 -7.23
N CYS A 265 17.91 17.64 -7.43
CA CYS A 265 19.02 16.96 -6.76
C CYS A 265 18.95 17.14 -5.23
N LYS A 266 18.62 18.34 -4.74
CA LYS A 266 18.63 18.65 -3.30
C LYS A 266 17.47 18.00 -2.55
N TYR A 267 16.26 18.08 -3.08
CA TYR A 267 15.04 17.74 -2.34
C TYR A 267 14.43 16.40 -2.74
N ILE A 268 14.72 15.88 -3.93
CA ILE A 268 14.09 14.66 -4.45
C ILE A 268 15.11 13.55 -4.65
N PHE A 269 16.02 13.68 -5.63
CA PHE A 269 16.88 12.60 -6.08
C PHE A 269 17.88 12.15 -5.00
N ASN A 270 18.70 13.06 -4.47
CA ASN A 270 19.74 12.64 -3.52
C ASN A 270 19.17 12.15 -2.19
N PRO A 271 18.17 12.81 -1.55
CA PRO A 271 17.58 12.29 -0.32
C PRO A 271 17.04 10.86 -0.48
N LEU A 272 16.25 10.60 -1.52
CA LEU A 272 15.69 9.26 -1.78
C LEU A 272 16.76 8.23 -2.13
N LYS A 273 17.64 8.56 -3.09
CA LYS A 273 18.74 7.67 -3.51
C LYS A 273 19.61 7.31 -2.31
N ASN A 274 20.02 8.30 -1.51
CA ASN A 274 20.90 8.08 -0.36
C ASN A 274 20.20 7.24 0.70
N TYR A 275 18.93 7.53 1.00
CA TYR A 275 18.15 6.73 1.94
C TYR A 275 18.06 5.27 1.47
N LEU A 276 17.58 5.03 0.24
CA LEU A 276 17.37 3.68 -0.28
C LEU A 276 18.69 2.87 -0.41
N LEU A 277 19.76 3.50 -0.92
CA LEU A 277 21.08 2.87 -0.97
C LEU A 277 21.61 2.56 0.43
N ARG A 278 21.38 3.44 1.41
CA ARG A 278 21.76 3.18 2.80
C ARG A 278 21.01 1.97 3.33
N GLN A 279 19.71 1.82 3.08
CA GLN A 279 18.96 0.64 3.55
C GLN A 279 19.44 -0.67 2.90
N LEU A 280 19.75 -0.65 1.60
CA LEU A 280 20.34 -1.79 0.92
C LEU A 280 21.74 -2.13 1.47
N LEU A 281 22.65 -1.16 1.53
CA LEU A 281 24.06 -1.40 1.88
C LEU A 281 24.25 -1.65 3.39
N ASN A 282 23.50 -0.93 4.23
CA ASN A 282 23.64 -1.01 5.67
C ASN A 282 22.79 -2.10 6.29
N HIS A 283 21.64 -2.43 5.71
CA HIS A 283 20.71 -3.39 6.32
C HIS A 283 20.37 -4.57 5.41
N GLY A 284 20.63 -4.48 4.10
CA GLY A 284 20.17 -5.48 3.14
C GLY A 284 18.66 -5.44 2.93
N VAL A 285 18.01 -4.30 3.20
CA VAL A 285 16.57 -4.10 2.99
C VAL A 285 16.35 -3.43 1.65
N ILE A 286 15.48 -4.01 0.83
CA ILE A 286 15.18 -3.55 -0.52
C ILE A 286 13.69 -3.26 -0.62
N PHE A 287 13.37 -1.97 -0.77
CA PHE A 287 12.01 -1.49 -0.98
C PHE A 287 11.62 -1.57 -2.46
N GLU A 288 10.31 -1.49 -2.73
CA GLU A 288 9.76 -1.24 -4.07
C GLU A 288 9.40 0.26 -4.16
N PRO A 289 10.32 1.14 -4.64
CA PRO A 289 10.19 2.58 -4.51
C PRO A 289 9.32 3.21 -5.60
N HIS A 290 8.14 2.66 -5.88
CA HIS A 290 7.25 3.24 -6.89
C HIS A 290 6.50 4.49 -6.35
N CYS A 291 6.06 5.39 -7.25
CA CYS A 291 5.46 6.68 -6.87
C CYS A 291 4.25 6.59 -5.93
N GLN A 292 3.50 5.49 -5.95
CA GLN A 292 2.40 5.26 -5.00
C GLN A 292 2.85 4.74 -3.62
N ASN A 293 4.03 4.12 -3.46
CA ASN A 293 4.46 3.54 -2.17
C ASN A 293 5.33 4.50 -1.36
N VAL A 294 5.98 5.44 -2.04
CA VAL A 294 6.80 6.47 -1.41
C VAL A 294 5.98 7.76 -1.31
N LEU A 295 5.91 8.30 -0.11
CA LEU A 295 5.27 9.56 0.20
C LEU A 295 6.32 10.56 0.69
N ILE A 296 6.04 11.83 0.47
CA ILE A 296 6.89 12.95 0.82
C ILE A 296 6.18 13.87 1.79
N GLU A 297 6.88 14.30 2.85
CA GLU A 297 6.38 15.34 3.75
C GLU A 297 6.85 16.72 3.25
N LEU A 298 5.89 17.61 3.01
CA LEU A 298 6.11 18.99 2.61
C LEU A 298 5.83 19.94 3.78
N ASN A 299 6.63 21.00 3.89
CA ASN A 299 6.37 22.07 4.85
C ASN A 299 5.24 23.00 4.38
N GLU A 300 4.95 24.05 5.15
CA GLU A 300 3.91 25.06 4.84
C GLU A 300 4.14 25.82 3.52
N ASN A 301 5.39 25.85 3.03
CA ASN A 301 5.76 26.43 1.73
C ASN A 301 5.84 25.37 0.62
N LEU A 302 5.29 24.17 0.86
CA LEU A 302 5.29 23.03 -0.06
C LEU A 302 6.68 22.47 -0.39
N ILE A 303 7.72 22.86 0.34
CA ILE A 303 9.09 22.37 0.11
C ILE A 303 9.27 21.04 0.86
N PRO A 304 9.86 20.00 0.24
CA PRO A 304 10.20 18.76 0.91
C PRO A 304 11.04 18.97 2.16
N THR A 305 10.60 18.36 3.26
CA THR A 305 11.29 18.42 4.55
C THR A 305 12.50 17.48 4.64
N GLY A 306 12.63 16.56 3.69
CA GLY A 306 13.57 15.43 3.76
C GLY A 306 13.02 14.21 4.50
N LYS A 307 11.81 14.29 5.07
CA LYS A 307 11.11 13.13 5.63
C LYS A 307 10.26 12.44 4.56
N PHE A 308 10.29 11.11 4.60
CA PHE A 308 9.50 10.25 3.74
C PHE A 308 8.56 9.38 4.55
N LEU A 309 7.47 8.95 3.93
CA LEU A 309 6.70 7.83 4.44
C LEU A 309 6.72 6.70 3.42
N TYR A 310 6.70 5.46 3.90
CA TYR A 310 6.66 4.27 3.05
C TYR A 310 5.48 3.38 3.42
N ARG A 311 4.81 2.84 2.38
CA ARG A 311 3.73 1.86 2.52
C ARG A 311 3.92 0.69 1.55
N ASP A 312 3.19 -0.38 1.83
CA ASP A 312 3.18 -1.65 1.09
C ASP A 312 4.49 -2.45 1.19
N PHE A 313 4.47 -3.47 2.06
CA PHE A 313 5.59 -4.35 2.31
C PHE A 313 5.52 -5.65 1.48
N GLY A 314 4.53 -5.77 0.58
CA GLY A 314 4.27 -7.03 -0.14
C GLY A 314 5.41 -7.45 -1.08
N SER A 315 6.17 -6.49 -1.58
CA SER A 315 7.31 -6.70 -2.48
C SER A 315 8.66 -6.41 -1.82
N VAL A 316 8.68 -6.08 -0.53
CA VAL A 316 9.93 -5.83 0.19
C VAL A 316 10.76 -7.10 0.21
N SER A 317 12.02 -6.96 -0.15
CA SER A 317 12.96 -8.06 -0.29
C SER A 317 14.19 -7.84 0.60
N PHE A 318 14.87 -8.93 0.94
CA PHE A 318 16.05 -8.90 1.80
C PHE A 318 17.28 -9.47 1.07
N ASP A 319 18.35 -8.68 0.90
CA ASP A 319 19.60 -9.13 0.29
C ASP A 319 20.22 -10.21 1.18
N ARG A 320 20.29 -11.45 0.67
CA ARG A 320 20.75 -12.59 1.48
C ARG A 320 22.21 -12.48 1.94
N LEU A 321 23.05 -11.67 1.32
CA LEU A 321 24.45 -11.53 1.72
C LEU A 321 24.62 -10.49 2.81
N ILE A 322 23.93 -9.36 2.70
CA ILE A 322 24.00 -8.28 3.69
C ILE A 322 23.06 -8.59 4.87
N PHE A 323 21.80 -8.89 4.59
CA PHE A 323 20.76 -9.07 5.60
C PHE A 323 21.05 -10.28 6.50
N SER A 324 21.48 -11.42 5.94
CA SER A 324 21.74 -12.62 6.76
C SER A 324 22.96 -12.48 7.68
N ILE A 325 23.92 -11.63 7.31
CA ILE A 325 25.11 -11.35 8.13
C ILE A 325 24.75 -10.37 9.23
N LYS A 326 24.06 -9.28 8.91
CA LYS A 326 23.77 -8.19 9.85
C LYS A 326 22.58 -8.48 10.77
N HIS A 327 21.59 -9.22 10.28
CA HIS A 327 20.31 -9.49 10.94
C HIS A 327 20.02 -10.99 11.02
N LYS A 328 21.05 -11.79 11.31
CA LYS A 328 21.00 -13.26 11.28
C LYS A 328 19.76 -13.86 11.95
N ASN A 329 19.44 -13.42 13.16
CA ASN A 329 18.31 -13.97 13.91
C ASN A 329 16.96 -13.65 13.25
N LEU A 330 16.80 -12.42 12.73
CA LEU A 330 15.60 -12.03 11.99
C LEU A 330 15.47 -12.82 10.68
N MET A 331 16.58 -13.05 9.98
CA MET A 331 16.58 -13.88 8.77
C MET A 331 16.20 -15.34 9.07
N ILE A 332 16.71 -15.91 10.16
CA ILE A 332 16.35 -17.28 10.57
C ILE A 332 14.85 -17.36 10.87
N ASN A 333 14.32 -16.44 11.67
CA ASN A 333 12.89 -16.40 12.00
C ASN A 333 12.05 -16.21 10.72
N TYR A 334 12.42 -15.27 9.86
CA TYR A 334 11.77 -15.06 8.58
C TYR A 334 11.72 -16.33 7.72
N LEU A 335 12.84 -17.06 7.62
CA LEU A 335 12.90 -18.30 6.85
C LEU A 335 12.12 -19.47 7.49
N GLN A 336 11.95 -19.46 8.81
CA GLN A 336 11.16 -20.46 9.53
C GLN A 336 9.65 -20.19 9.42
N ASP A 337 9.26 -18.92 9.43
CA ASP A 337 7.87 -18.49 9.51
C ASP A 337 7.26 -18.12 8.15
N ALA A 338 8.06 -17.86 7.11
CA ALA A 338 7.57 -17.56 5.78
C ALA A 338 6.96 -18.82 5.13
N LEU A 339 5.63 -18.82 5.01
CA LEU A 339 4.85 -19.89 4.39
C LEU A 339 5.26 -20.12 2.91
N ALA A 340 5.63 -19.04 2.21
CA ALA A 340 6.18 -19.11 0.86
C ALA A 340 7.71 -19.00 0.88
N ARG A 341 8.40 -20.14 0.78
CA ARG A 341 9.85 -20.17 0.58
C ARG A 341 10.18 -19.53 -0.76
N THR A 342 10.73 -18.32 -0.78
CA THR A 342 11.43 -17.85 -2.00
C THR A 342 12.57 -18.83 -2.26
N SER A 343 12.48 -19.54 -3.38
CA SER A 343 13.49 -20.54 -3.75
C SER A 343 14.88 -19.89 -3.84
N LEU A 344 15.94 -20.68 -3.65
CA LEU A 344 17.31 -20.22 -3.84
C LEU A 344 17.51 -19.62 -5.26
N SER A 345 16.78 -20.12 -6.27
CA SER A 345 16.80 -19.60 -7.66
C SER A 345 16.12 -18.24 -7.81
N ALA A 346 15.00 -17.99 -7.13
CA ALA A 346 14.40 -16.64 -7.06
C ALA A 346 15.39 -15.65 -6.44
N ASN A 347 16.21 -16.11 -5.49
CA ASN A 347 17.20 -15.30 -4.77
C ASN A 347 18.50 -14.99 -5.55
N TYR A 348 18.89 -15.81 -6.52
CA TYR A 348 20.02 -15.48 -7.40
C TYR A 348 19.61 -14.48 -8.50
N GLY A 349 18.40 -14.60 -9.05
CA GLY A 349 17.81 -13.55 -9.90
C GLY A 349 17.71 -12.23 -9.14
N ILE A 350 17.29 -12.28 -7.88
CA ILE A 350 17.19 -11.13 -6.96
C ILE A 350 18.44 -10.24 -6.88
N ARG A 351 19.69 -10.66 -7.09
CA ARG A 351 20.81 -9.69 -6.94
C ARG A 351 21.04 -8.82 -8.18
N GLU A 352 21.03 -9.43 -9.36
CA GLU A 352 21.09 -8.71 -10.63
C GLU A 352 19.75 -8.02 -10.92
N THR A 353 18.64 -8.73 -10.67
CA THR A 353 17.29 -8.20 -10.87
C THR A 353 16.86 -7.24 -9.78
N LEU A 354 17.26 -7.33 -8.49
CA LEU A 354 16.83 -6.29 -7.51
C LEU A 354 17.61 -5.01 -7.65
N ALA A 355 18.90 -5.02 -8.00
CA ALA A 355 19.57 -3.75 -8.28
C ALA A 355 18.95 -3.11 -9.53
N ILE A 356 18.75 -3.89 -10.61
CA ILE A 356 18.14 -3.38 -11.85
C ILE A 356 16.67 -3.00 -11.62
N SER A 357 15.86 -3.82 -10.96
CA SER A 357 14.46 -3.54 -10.62
C SER A 357 14.35 -2.37 -9.66
N PHE A 358 15.22 -2.26 -8.67
CA PHE A 358 15.31 -1.08 -7.82
C PHE A 358 15.62 0.17 -8.65
N PHE A 359 16.61 0.10 -9.55
CA PHE A 359 16.96 1.21 -10.43
C PHE A 359 15.84 1.52 -11.42
N CYS A 360 15.16 0.52 -11.99
CA CYS A 360 14.03 0.69 -12.89
C CYS A 360 12.83 1.27 -12.16
N HIS A 361 12.41 0.73 -11.02
CA HIS A 361 11.31 1.33 -10.23
C HIS A 361 11.67 2.73 -9.73
N PHE A 362 12.91 2.96 -9.30
CA PHE A 362 13.34 4.30 -8.91
C PHE A 362 13.34 5.25 -10.10
N MET A 363 13.96 4.89 -11.22
CA MET A 363 14.07 5.76 -12.39
C MET A 363 12.74 5.91 -13.13
N ASP A 364 12.08 4.80 -13.48
CA ASP A 364 10.88 4.76 -14.31
C ASP A 364 9.61 5.12 -13.52
N ASP A 365 9.48 4.66 -12.27
CA ASP A 365 8.24 4.83 -11.49
C ASP A 365 8.31 5.96 -10.47
N LEU A 366 9.47 6.57 -10.21
CA LEU A 366 9.62 7.69 -9.25
C LEU A 366 10.23 8.94 -9.89
N ILE A 367 11.36 8.81 -10.59
CA ILE A 367 12.09 9.95 -11.18
C ILE A 367 11.45 10.43 -12.50
N ASN A 368 11.17 9.53 -13.44
CA ASN A 368 10.58 9.84 -14.73
C ASN A 368 9.21 10.56 -14.59
N PRO A 369 8.33 10.20 -13.65
CA PRO A 369 7.16 11.00 -13.27
C PRO A 369 7.46 12.48 -13.00
N CYS A 370 8.54 12.76 -12.27
CA CYS A 370 8.95 14.12 -11.96
C CYS A 370 9.41 14.86 -13.23
N LEU A 371 10.20 14.18 -14.09
CA LEU A 371 10.68 14.76 -15.36
C LEU A 371 9.53 15.04 -16.33
N ILE A 372 8.61 14.08 -16.51
CA ILE A 372 7.42 14.26 -17.34
C ILE A 372 6.56 15.41 -16.82
N SER A 373 6.32 15.48 -15.50
CA SER A 373 5.59 16.60 -14.90
C SER A 373 6.30 17.92 -15.16
N ALA A 374 7.63 17.97 -15.02
CA ALA A 374 8.41 19.18 -15.24
C ALA A 374 8.32 19.67 -16.71
N VAL A 375 8.44 18.76 -17.69
CA VAL A 375 8.26 19.07 -19.11
C VAL A 375 6.83 19.56 -19.38
N LYS A 376 5.81 18.84 -18.90
CA LYS A 376 4.39 19.20 -19.12
C LYS A 376 4.01 20.52 -18.45
N SER A 377 4.64 20.87 -17.33
CA SER A 377 4.50 22.17 -16.67
C SER A 377 5.37 23.28 -17.28
N GLY A 378 6.16 23.00 -18.32
CA GLY A 378 7.05 23.99 -18.95
C GLY A 378 8.20 24.45 -18.07
N ILE A 379 8.58 23.66 -17.05
CA ILE A 379 9.71 23.95 -16.16
C ILE A 379 11.04 23.71 -16.89
N ILE A 380 11.11 22.63 -17.66
CA ILE A 380 12.26 22.26 -18.50
C ILE A 380 11.79 21.99 -19.92
N SER A 381 12.68 22.08 -20.91
CA SER A 381 12.32 21.77 -22.29
C SER A 381 12.23 20.26 -22.50
N SER A 382 11.55 19.81 -23.56
CA SER A 382 11.53 18.40 -23.94
C SER A 382 12.89 17.88 -24.41
N GLU A 383 13.81 18.77 -24.79
CA GLU A 383 15.18 18.43 -25.16
C GLU A 383 16.09 18.21 -23.93
N ASP A 384 15.68 18.73 -22.77
CA ASP A 384 16.38 18.56 -21.48
C ASP A 384 15.94 17.31 -20.71
N LYS A 385 14.91 16.60 -21.19
CA LYS A 385 14.38 15.35 -20.60
C LYS A 385 15.24 14.16 -20.99
#